data_AF-A0A938NE13-F1
#
_entry.id   AF-A0A938NE13-F1
#
_cell.length_a   1.000
_cell.length_b   1.000
_cell.length_c   1.000
_cell.angle_alpha   90.00
_cell.angle_beta   90.00
_cell.angle_gamma   90.00
#
_symmetry.space_group_name_H-M   'P 1'
#
loop_
_entity.id
_entity.type
_entity.pdbx_description
1 polymer ?
#
loop_
_entity_poly.entity_id
_entity_poly.type
_entity_poly.pdbx_seq_one_letter_code
_entity_poly.pdbx_strand_id
1 'polypeptide(L)'
;MYIACDVRRSRFLALLVIVLGVLVLAPVIAHAFGPAPGDWWTRIQATIATGEYAAVPLEWGLAAPNRAQNLRVDFTETGIRVRARVPGERAWSWQLQTRAWGRPAAMRPVVPVSPIAAGPRVEYRRPDCLEWYENRPDGLEQGFTLVAAPPGEGPLQVEALLGGNLIARATESSIDFALAGEVAVTLRYAGLVAYDATERLLPASLVLAADCLRIEVDDRDARYPIIIDPLVSSPAWTAEPNVAQAQFGFSLGTAGDLNGDGYSDAIVGIPNYDNGAGESWGRVNVYLGSASGLGGGAAWSARPGVLSGMGKFGQSVSCAGDINADGYHDILVGAPEMGDWPNETEGRAYLWLGGAPGGGNGASGLGAAGTAANADWSSASHATQTLLGYSVASAGDVNGDGFDDVLIGAPGYDSDQGEIFLYYGGAAP
;
A
#
# COMPACT_ATOMS: atom_id res chain seq x y z
N MET A 1 26.32 44.17 -12.30
CA MET A 1 25.13 44.73 -12.98
C MET A 1 25.42 44.65 -14.48
N TYR A 2 24.93 43.74 -15.31
CA TYR A 2 23.90 42.71 -15.28
C TYR A 2 24.42 41.52 -16.10
N ILE A 3 24.39 40.31 -15.55
CA ILE A 3 24.48 39.04 -16.28
C ILE A 3 23.03 38.55 -16.38
N ALA A 4 22.40 38.64 -17.55
CA ALA A 4 21.16 37.92 -17.91
C ALA A 4 20.66 38.30 -19.31
N CYS A 5 21.29 37.78 -20.35
CA CYS A 5 20.61 37.43 -21.59
C CYS A 5 21.60 36.64 -22.45
N ASP A 6 21.17 35.48 -22.93
CA ASP A 6 21.63 34.81 -24.15
C ASP A 6 22.11 33.34 -23.99
N VAL A 7 21.36 32.53 -23.22
CA VAL A 7 21.53 31.06 -23.20
C VAL A 7 20.26 30.32 -23.68
N ARG A 8 19.14 31.02 -23.91
CA ARG A 8 17.89 30.42 -24.42
C ARG A 8 17.79 30.34 -25.96
N ARG A 9 18.58 31.10 -26.74
CA ARG A 9 18.55 31.03 -28.22
C ARG A 9 19.40 29.89 -28.80
N SER A 10 20.49 29.51 -28.15
CA SER A 10 21.39 28.43 -28.62
C SER A 10 20.77 27.02 -28.50
N ARG A 11 19.96 26.77 -27.46
CA ARG A 11 19.29 25.47 -27.26
C ARG A 11 18.10 25.22 -28.19
N PHE A 12 17.43 26.27 -28.66
CA PHE A 12 16.35 26.14 -29.66
C PHE A 12 16.90 25.89 -31.07
N LEU A 13 18.05 26.47 -31.42
CA LEU A 13 18.69 26.22 -32.72
C LEU A 13 19.30 24.80 -32.78
N ALA A 14 19.86 24.30 -31.67
CA ALA A 14 20.36 22.92 -31.59
C ALA A 14 19.24 21.87 -31.66
N LEU A 15 18.07 22.14 -31.06
CA LEU A 15 16.90 21.26 -31.15
C LEU A 15 16.27 21.30 -32.56
N LEU A 16 16.26 22.46 -33.22
CA LEU A 16 15.73 22.62 -34.59
C LEU A 16 16.63 21.94 -35.64
N VAL A 17 17.95 21.94 -35.46
CA VAL A 17 18.91 21.25 -36.34
C VAL A 17 18.84 19.72 -36.17
N ILE A 18 18.53 19.22 -34.96
CA ILE A 18 18.30 17.80 -34.72
C ILE A 18 16.94 17.35 -35.31
N VAL A 19 15.90 18.17 -35.23
CA VAL A 19 14.57 17.85 -35.80
C VAL A 19 14.55 17.98 -37.34
N LEU A 20 15.25 18.96 -37.94
CA LEU A 20 15.36 19.05 -39.41
C LEU A 20 16.37 18.05 -40.01
N GLY A 21 17.42 17.65 -39.29
CA GLY A 21 18.35 16.62 -39.74
C GLY A 21 17.70 15.23 -39.84
N VAL A 22 16.70 14.95 -38.99
CA VAL A 22 15.90 13.71 -39.04
C VAL A 22 14.89 13.72 -40.19
N LEU A 23 14.42 14.89 -40.63
CA LEU A 23 13.43 15.01 -41.72
C LEU A 23 14.03 14.94 -43.14
N VAL A 24 15.34 15.16 -43.30
CA VAL A 24 16.01 15.08 -44.63
C VAL A 24 16.76 13.75 -44.85
N LEU A 25 16.99 12.96 -43.79
CA LEU A 25 17.61 11.63 -43.86
C LEU A 25 16.64 10.45 -43.68
N ALA A 26 15.35 10.72 -43.40
CA ALA A 26 14.32 9.69 -43.25
C ALA A 26 14.23 8.68 -44.43
N PRO A 27 14.46 9.05 -45.71
CA PRO A 27 14.43 8.06 -46.79
C PRO A 27 15.69 7.18 -46.87
N VAL A 28 16.81 7.61 -46.26
CA VAL A 28 18.11 6.94 -46.37
C VAL A 28 18.38 6.00 -45.18
N ILE A 29 17.86 6.31 -43.98
CA ILE A 29 17.98 5.41 -42.82
C ILE A 29 16.98 4.24 -42.88
N ALA A 30 15.82 4.42 -43.52
CA ALA A 30 14.82 3.36 -43.70
C ALA A 30 15.29 2.19 -44.59
N HIS A 31 16.39 2.34 -45.34
CA HIS A 31 16.99 1.26 -46.14
C HIS A 31 18.12 0.50 -45.41
N ALA A 32 18.59 0.99 -44.26
CA ALA A 32 19.67 0.34 -43.50
C ALA A 32 19.16 -0.52 -42.33
N PHE A 33 17.97 -0.22 -41.82
CA PHE A 33 17.31 -1.01 -40.78
C PHE A 33 15.86 -1.21 -41.20
N GLY A 34 15.45 -2.47 -41.38
CA GLY A 34 14.06 -2.81 -41.68
C GLY A 34 13.09 -2.28 -40.62
N PRO A 35 11.77 -2.36 -40.86
CA PRO A 35 10.77 -1.93 -39.88
C PRO A 35 11.05 -2.60 -38.53
N ALA A 36 10.99 -1.82 -37.44
CA ALA A 36 11.10 -2.36 -36.10
C ALA A 36 10.10 -3.52 -35.96
N PRO A 37 10.51 -4.71 -35.46
CA PRO A 37 9.62 -5.83 -35.27
C PRO A 37 8.34 -5.39 -34.52
N GLY A 38 7.18 -5.95 -34.86
CA GLY A 38 5.90 -5.54 -34.24
C GLY A 38 5.86 -5.68 -32.72
N ASP A 39 6.80 -6.43 -32.14
CA ASP A 39 6.98 -6.66 -30.71
C ASP A 39 8.17 -5.90 -30.09
N TRP A 40 8.85 -5.02 -30.84
CA TRP A 40 10.06 -4.33 -30.35
C TRP A 40 9.76 -3.51 -29.09
N TRP A 41 8.59 -2.87 -29.05
CA TRP A 41 8.18 -2.02 -27.94
C TRP A 41 7.88 -2.85 -26.69
N THR A 42 7.16 -3.97 -26.86
CA THR A 42 6.90 -4.94 -25.80
C THR A 42 8.20 -5.53 -25.26
N ARG A 43 9.19 -5.83 -26.12
CA ARG A 43 10.51 -6.33 -25.71
C ARG A 43 11.30 -5.29 -24.93
N ILE A 44 11.26 -4.02 -25.33
CA ILE A 44 11.88 -2.93 -24.58
C ILE A 44 11.21 -2.76 -23.22
N GLN A 45 9.88 -2.74 -23.16
CA GLN A 45 9.13 -2.66 -21.91
C GLN A 45 9.47 -3.84 -20.98
N ALA A 46 9.54 -5.07 -21.50
CA ALA A 46 9.93 -6.25 -20.73
C ALA A 46 11.41 -6.22 -20.29
N THR A 47 12.31 -5.69 -21.11
CA THR A 47 13.74 -5.55 -20.78
C THR A 47 13.96 -4.48 -19.71
N ILE A 48 13.23 -3.37 -19.79
CA ILE A 48 13.25 -2.32 -18.75
C ILE A 48 12.65 -2.88 -17.46
N ALA A 49 11.49 -3.54 -17.54
CA ALA A 49 10.84 -4.13 -16.38
C ALA A 49 11.70 -5.20 -15.68
N THR A 50 12.44 -6.03 -16.42
CA THR A 50 13.37 -7.01 -15.84
C THR A 50 14.67 -6.37 -15.33
N GLY A 51 15.17 -5.34 -16.02
CA GLY A 51 16.33 -4.55 -15.59
C GLY A 51 16.08 -3.73 -14.32
N GLU A 52 14.82 -3.45 -13.98
CA GLU A 52 14.44 -2.69 -12.79
C GLU A 52 14.63 -3.43 -11.46
N TYR A 53 14.83 -4.74 -11.50
CA TYR A 53 15.06 -5.58 -10.32
C TYR A 53 16.42 -6.28 -10.34
N ALA A 54 17.10 -6.30 -11.48
CA ALA A 54 18.36 -7.00 -11.63
C ALA A 54 19.49 -6.40 -10.78
N ALA A 55 20.29 -7.27 -10.18
CA ALA A 55 21.49 -6.86 -9.45
C ALA A 55 22.64 -6.53 -10.42
N VAL A 56 23.27 -5.37 -10.22
CA VAL A 56 24.42 -4.91 -10.98
C VAL A 56 25.69 -4.90 -10.12
N PRO A 57 26.86 -5.27 -10.68
CA PRO A 57 28.11 -5.28 -9.94
C PRO A 57 28.61 -3.87 -9.62
N LEU A 58 29.19 -3.72 -8.43
CA LEU A 58 29.86 -2.52 -7.94
C LEU A 58 31.22 -2.92 -7.32
N GLU A 59 32.07 -1.93 -7.03
CA GLU A 59 33.40 -2.17 -6.46
C GLU A 59 33.36 -2.91 -5.12
N TRP A 60 32.28 -2.74 -4.35
CA TRP A 60 32.12 -3.28 -3.00
C TRP A 60 31.11 -4.46 -2.92
N GLY A 61 30.54 -4.92 -4.04
CA GLY A 61 29.53 -5.98 -4.05
C GLY A 61 28.55 -5.87 -5.21
N LEU A 62 27.26 -6.04 -4.94
CA LEU A 62 26.19 -5.86 -5.94
C LEU A 62 25.19 -4.82 -5.45
N ALA A 63 24.44 -4.20 -6.36
CA ALA A 63 23.28 -3.41 -5.99
C ALA A 63 22.11 -3.66 -6.93
N ALA A 64 20.89 -3.66 -6.38
CA ALA A 64 19.66 -3.78 -7.15
C ALA A 64 18.70 -2.64 -6.77
N PRO A 65 18.09 -1.94 -7.75
CA PRO A 65 16.93 -1.11 -7.48
C PRO A 65 15.68 -1.97 -7.30
N ASN A 66 14.68 -1.47 -6.58
CA ASN A 66 13.30 -1.97 -6.63
C ASN A 66 12.39 -0.75 -6.82
N ARG A 67 11.73 -0.67 -7.98
CA ARG A 67 10.96 0.51 -8.32
C ARG A 67 9.66 0.63 -7.55
N ALA A 68 8.88 -0.46 -7.60
CA ALA A 68 7.57 -0.59 -6.99
C ALA A 68 7.59 -0.31 -5.48
N GLN A 69 8.64 -0.73 -4.78
CA GLN A 69 8.77 -0.60 -3.33
C GLN A 69 9.63 0.59 -2.88
N ASN A 70 10.06 1.45 -3.80
CA ASN A 70 11.02 2.52 -3.49
C ASN A 70 12.31 2.04 -2.78
N LEU A 71 12.82 0.84 -3.07
CA LEU A 71 14.01 0.30 -2.40
C LEU A 71 15.28 0.42 -3.27
N ARG A 72 16.40 0.57 -2.60
CA ARG A 72 17.74 0.31 -3.10
C ARG A 72 18.39 -0.72 -2.18
N VAL A 73 18.77 -1.86 -2.76
CA VAL A 73 19.40 -2.97 -2.04
C VAL A 73 20.87 -3.02 -2.46
N ASP A 74 21.74 -3.00 -1.47
CA ASP A 74 23.19 -3.08 -1.60
C ASP A 74 23.61 -4.42 -0.95
N PHE A 75 24.11 -5.37 -1.76
CA PHE A 75 24.54 -6.71 -1.32
C PHE A 75 26.05 -6.73 -1.11
N THR A 76 26.50 -7.07 0.10
CA THR A 76 27.92 -7.18 0.48
C THR A 76 28.26 -8.64 0.79
N GLU A 77 29.52 -8.95 1.11
CA GLU A 77 29.93 -10.32 1.48
C GLU A 77 29.32 -10.81 2.80
N THR A 78 28.83 -9.89 3.64
CA THR A 78 28.32 -10.19 4.98
C THR A 78 26.79 -10.13 5.06
N GLY A 79 26.11 -9.54 4.09
CA GLY A 79 24.66 -9.41 4.10
C GLY A 79 24.17 -8.28 3.20
N ILE A 80 23.02 -7.72 3.54
CA ILE A 80 22.37 -6.68 2.75
C ILE A 80 22.22 -5.37 3.51
N ARG A 81 22.21 -4.27 2.76
CA ARG A 81 21.77 -2.96 3.20
C ARG A 81 20.64 -2.48 2.29
N VAL A 82 19.53 -2.09 2.89
CA VAL A 82 18.36 -1.56 2.20
C VAL A 82 18.14 -0.10 2.62
N ARG A 83 17.78 0.73 1.65
CA ARG A 83 17.46 2.16 1.84
C ARG A 83 16.44 2.61 0.81
N ALA A 84 15.86 3.79 1.00
CA ALA A 84 15.01 4.40 -0.02
C ALA A 84 15.80 4.63 -1.33
N ARG A 85 15.21 4.30 -2.48
CA ARG A 85 15.81 4.53 -3.80
C ARG A 85 15.88 6.01 -4.13
N VAL A 86 14.76 6.69 -3.96
CA VAL A 86 14.66 8.15 -4.04
C VAL A 86 14.52 8.66 -2.62
N PRO A 87 15.56 9.27 -2.03
CA PRO A 87 15.48 9.82 -0.70
C PRO A 87 14.43 10.94 -0.68
N GLY A 88 13.39 10.78 0.13
CA GLY A 88 12.52 11.89 0.52
C GLY A 88 13.13 12.70 1.67
N GLU A 89 12.30 13.44 2.40
CA GLU A 89 12.72 14.17 3.61
C GLU A 89 13.16 13.23 4.75
N ARG A 90 12.71 11.97 4.74
CA ARG A 90 13.01 10.95 5.76
C ARG A 90 14.06 9.95 5.25
N ALA A 91 15.32 10.14 5.65
CA ALA A 91 16.39 9.20 5.34
C ALA A 91 16.38 8.01 6.31
N TRP A 92 16.29 6.80 5.76
CA TRP A 92 16.39 5.56 6.53
C TRP A 92 17.34 4.57 5.86
N SER A 93 17.89 3.68 6.69
CA SER A 93 18.71 2.54 6.29
C SER A 93 18.41 1.37 7.19
N TRP A 94 18.42 0.19 6.61
CA TRP A 94 18.24 -1.08 7.28
C TRP A 94 19.32 -2.03 6.81
N GLN A 95 19.85 -2.84 7.71
CA GLN A 95 20.85 -3.85 7.40
C GLN A 95 20.40 -5.18 7.98
N LEU A 96 20.63 -6.24 7.22
CA LEU A 96 20.40 -7.61 7.64
C LEU A 96 21.65 -8.42 7.34
N GLN A 97 22.20 -9.04 8.37
CA GLN A 97 23.34 -9.93 8.26
C GLN A 97 22.98 -11.27 8.90
N THR A 98 22.72 -12.29 8.08
CA THR A 98 22.68 -13.67 8.56
C THR A 98 23.99 -13.97 9.28
N ARG A 99 23.92 -14.42 10.54
CA ARG A 99 25.07 -14.65 11.42
C ARG A 99 25.31 -16.12 11.69
N ALA A 100 24.24 -16.89 11.90
CA ALA A 100 24.35 -18.31 12.21
C ALA A 100 23.06 -19.05 11.87
N TRP A 101 23.17 -20.37 11.70
CA TRP A 101 22.02 -21.26 11.61
C TRP A 101 22.32 -22.59 12.32
N GLY A 102 21.30 -23.29 12.81
CA GLY A 102 21.46 -24.57 13.49
C GLY A 102 20.39 -24.85 14.53
N ARG A 103 20.79 -25.45 15.65
CA ARG A 103 19.95 -25.71 16.83
C ARG A 103 20.46 -24.85 17.99
N PRO A 104 19.65 -24.53 19.03
CA PRO A 104 20.04 -23.66 20.13
C PRO A 104 21.41 -23.97 20.78
N ALA A 105 21.75 -25.25 20.93
CA ALA A 105 23.00 -25.69 21.54
C ALA A 105 24.16 -25.92 20.54
N ALA A 106 23.89 -25.81 19.23
CA ALA A 106 24.82 -26.18 18.16
C ALA A 106 24.67 -25.25 16.94
N MET A 107 24.66 -23.94 17.17
CA MET A 107 24.61 -22.92 16.11
C MET A 107 25.92 -22.91 15.31
N ARG A 108 25.82 -22.94 13.99
CA ARG A 108 26.93 -22.82 13.05
C ARG A 108 27.01 -21.37 12.56
N PRO A 109 28.11 -20.64 12.82
CA PRO A 109 28.30 -19.31 12.25
C PRO A 109 28.35 -19.39 10.72
N VAL A 110 27.75 -18.42 10.04
CA VAL A 110 27.94 -18.26 8.60
C VAL A 110 29.23 -17.50 8.32
N VAL A 111 29.94 -17.93 7.28
CA VAL A 111 31.13 -17.23 6.79
C VAL A 111 30.75 -16.21 5.72
N PRO A 112 31.46 -15.06 5.63
CA PRO A 112 31.29 -14.14 4.51
C PRO A 112 31.59 -14.82 3.18
N VAL A 113 30.76 -14.57 2.17
CA VAL A 113 30.95 -15.08 0.80
C VAL A 113 30.54 -14.00 -0.19
N SER A 114 31.24 -13.90 -1.31
CA SER A 114 30.87 -12.93 -2.35
C SER A 114 29.51 -13.30 -2.97
N PRO A 115 28.55 -12.36 -3.04
CA PRO A 115 27.22 -12.65 -3.58
C PRO A 115 27.26 -12.84 -5.11
N ILE A 116 26.42 -13.74 -5.62
CA ILE A 116 26.36 -14.10 -7.04
C ILE A 116 25.00 -13.67 -7.61
N ALA A 117 25.00 -12.81 -8.63
CA ALA A 117 23.78 -12.38 -9.30
C ALA A 117 23.40 -13.28 -10.47
N ALA A 118 22.10 -13.54 -10.63
CA ALA A 118 21.47 -14.10 -11.81
C ALA A 118 20.17 -13.32 -12.11
N GLY A 119 20.29 -12.17 -12.76
CA GLY A 119 19.16 -11.28 -12.98
C GLY A 119 18.65 -10.67 -11.66
N PRO A 120 17.35 -10.82 -11.30
CA PRO A 120 16.78 -10.32 -10.04
C PRO A 120 17.17 -11.15 -8.81
N ARG A 121 17.76 -12.33 -9.01
CA ARG A 121 18.19 -13.23 -7.94
C ARG A 121 19.63 -12.97 -7.54
N VAL A 122 19.89 -12.95 -6.23
CA VAL A 122 21.24 -12.88 -5.64
C VAL A 122 21.42 -14.03 -4.65
N GLU A 123 22.54 -14.75 -4.74
CA GLU A 123 22.80 -15.94 -3.93
C GLU A 123 24.08 -15.81 -3.09
N TYR A 124 23.99 -16.25 -1.84
CA TYR A 124 25.07 -16.48 -0.89
C TYR A 124 25.24 -17.99 -0.71
N ARG A 125 26.13 -18.59 -1.50
CA ARG A 125 26.36 -20.04 -1.52
C ARG A 125 27.32 -20.43 -0.40
N ARG A 126 26.83 -21.12 0.63
CA ARG A 126 27.64 -21.66 1.74
C ARG A 126 27.47 -23.17 1.83
N PRO A 127 28.40 -23.91 2.47
CA PRO A 127 28.22 -25.33 2.74
C PRO A 127 26.94 -25.56 3.56
N ASP A 128 26.10 -26.46 3.06
CA ASP A 128 24.82 -26.88 3.64
C ASP A 128 23.71 -25.81 3.78
N CYS A 129 23.99 -24.55 3.39
CA CYS A 129 23.06 -23.43 3.50
C CYS A 129 23.22 -22.51 2.29
N LEU A 130 22.21 -22.49 1.42
CA LEU A 130 22.06 -21.49 0.38
C LEU A 130 21.13 -20.41 0.92
N GLU A 131 21.66 -19.21 1.14
CA GLU A 131 20.83 -18.02 1.33
C GLU A 131 20.66 -17.34 -0.03
N TRP A 132 19.45 -16.93 -0.35
CA TRP A 132 19.14 -16.28 -1.61
C TRP A 132 18.19 -15.11 -1.39
N TYR A 133 18.22 -14.17 -2.31
CA TYR A 133 17.34 -13.03 -2.35
C TYR A 133 16.75 -12.92 -3.75
N GLU A 134 15.45 -12.73 -3.85
CA GLU A 134 14.74 -12.53 -5.12
C GLU A 134 14.09 -11.14 -5.08
N ASN A 135 14.56 -10.24 -5.95
CA ASN A 135 14.03 -8.89 -6.01
C ASN A 135 12.81 -8.83 -6.94
N ARG A 136 11.64 -8.53 -6.39
CA ARG A 136 10.35 -8.65 -7.06
C ARG A 136 9.51 -7.37 -6.90
N PRO A 137 8.44 -7.16 -7.70
CA PRO A 137 7.58 -5.98 -7.54
C PRO A 137 6.92 -5.84 -6.16
N ASP A 138 6.68 -6.96 -5.47
CA ASP A 138 6.08 -7.03 -4.13
C ASP A 138 7.10 -6.83 -2.99
N GLY A 139 8.40 -6.94 -3.25
CA GLY A 139 9.42 -6.82 -2.20
C GLY A 139 10.78 -7.37 -2.58
N LEU A 140 11.67 -7.42 -1.59
CA LEU A 140 12.86 -8.26 -1.60
C LEU A 140 12.54 -9.52 -0.83
N GLU A 141 12.30 -10.62 -1.53
CA GLU A 141 12.14 -11.93 -0.92
C GLU A 141 13.52 -12.42 -0.47
N GLN A 142 13.61 -12.95 0.75
CA GLN A 142 14.79 -13.63 1.26
C GLN A 142 14.41 -15.09 1.46
N GLY A 143 15.29 -16.01 1.13
CA GLY A 143 15.08 -17.39 1.50
C GLY A 143 16.35 -18.15 1.82
N PHE A 144 16.14 -19.29 2.45
CA PHE A 144 17.19 -20.23 2.83
C PHE A 144 16.82 -21.61 2.32
N THR A 145 17.77 -22.29 1.68
CA THR A 145 17.70 -23.72 1.39
C THR A 145 18.75 -24.43 2.23
N LEU A 146 18.30 -25.18 3.24
CA LEU A 146 19.16 -25.98 4.10
C LEU A 146 19.12 -27.42 3.62
N VAL A 147 20.28 -28.00 3.28
CA VAL A 147 20.32 -29.30 2.59
C VAL A 147 20.33 -30.51 3.51
N ALA A 148 20.60 -30.32 4.80
CA ALA A 148 20.65 -31.38 5.80
C ALA A 148 20.30 -30.84 7.20
N ALA A 149 19.80 -31.74 8.05
CA ALA A 149 19.46 -31.41 9.43
C ALA A 149 20.71 -31.00 10.22
N PRO A 150 20.68 -29.86 10.93
CA PRO A 150 21.74 -29.51 11.86
C PRO A 150 21.74 -30.47 13.06
N PRO A 151 22.91 -30.78 13.65
CA PRO A 151 22.99 -31.62 14.84
C PRO A 151 22.35 -30.94 16.05
N GLY A 152 21.83 -31.73 16.98
CA GLY A 152 21.26 -31.26 18.24
C GLY A 152 19.73 -31.25 18.28
N GLU A 153 19.19 -30.86 19.43
CA GLU A 153 17.77 -30.86 19.77
C GLU A 153 17.18 -29.44 19.76
N GLY A 154 15.84 -29.33 19.71
CA GLY A 154 15.11 -28.06 19.66
C GLY A 154 14.75 -27.63 18.23
N PRO A 155 14.13 -26.47 18.01
CA PRO A 155 13.76 -26.01 16.67
C PRO A 155 14.99 -25.67 15.82
N LEU A 156 14.83 -25.73 14.50
CA LEU A 156 15.80 -25.20 13.56
C LEU A 156 15.77 -23.68 13.65
N GLN A 157 16.94 -23.05 13.74
CA GLN A 157 17.08 -21.60 13.91
C GLN A 157 17.96 -21.01 12.81
N VAL A 158 17.54 -19.87 12.27
CA VAL A 158 18.38 -18.96 11.47
C VAL A 158 18.42 -17.61 12.18
N GLU A 159 19.61 -17.12 12.52
CA GLU A 159 19.81 -15.86 13.22
C GLU A 159 20.43 -14.83 12.30
N ALA A 160 19.87 -13.62 12.31
CA ALA A 160 20.37 -12.47 11.59
C ALA A 160 20.49 -11.25 12.50
N LEU A 161 21.60 -10.53 12.38
CA LEU A 161 21.82 -9.25 13.02
C LEU A 161 21.14 -8.14 12.23
N LEU A 162 20.43 -7.29 12.95
CA LEU A 162 19.78 -6.10 12.45
C LEU A 162 20.70 -4.89 12.64
N GLY A 163 20.78 -4.03 11.63
CA GLY A 163 21.51 -2.77 11.71
C GLY A 163 20.80 -1.64 10.97
N GLY A 164 21.44 -0.47 10.95
CA GLY A 164 20.85 0.75 10.41
C GLY A 164 20.20 1.62 11.48
N ASN A 165 19.21 2.42 11.10
CA ASN A 165 18.56 3.40 11.99
C ASN A 165 17.06 3.15 12.18
N LEU A 166 16.53 2.03 11.67
CA LEU A 166 15.17 1.61 11.96
C LEU A 166 15.11 0.80 13.26
N ILE A 167 14.06 1.02 14.04
CA ILE A 167 13.74 0.31 15.26
C ILE A 167 12.77 -0.82 14.93
N ALA A 168 13.14 -2.05 15.31
CA ALA A 168 12.34 -3.24 15.09
C ALA A 168 11.27 -3.42 16.18
N ARG A 169 10.08 -3.87 15.79
CA ARG A 169 8.97 -4.25 16.67
C ARG A 169 8.36 -5.55 16.17
N ALA A 170 8.30 -6.56 17.02
CA ALA A 170 7.64 -7.82 16.67
C ALA A 170 6.11 -7.66 16.76
N THR A 171 5.42 -8.27 15.80
CA THR A 171 3.98 -8.54 15.83
C THR A 171 3.77 -10.05 15.91
N GLU A 172 2.53 -10.53 15.76
CA GLU A 172 2.24 -11.96 15.72
C GLU A 172 2.89 -12.68 14.52
N SER A 173 3.01 -12.01 13.37
CA SER A 173 3.44 -12.64 12.10
C SER A 173 4.48 -11.82 11.31
N SER A 174 4.92 -10.68 11.83
CA SER A 174 5.91 -9.82 11.20
C SER A 174 6.90 -9.21 12.19
N ILE A 175 8.03 -8.75 11.67
CA ILE A 175 8.85 -7.73 12.32
C ILE A 175 8.69 -6.44 11.53
N ASP A 176 8.13 -5.42 12.18
CA ASP A 176 7.91 -4.10 11.62
C ASP A 176 9.05 -3.17 12.01
N PHE A 177 9.51 -2.35 11.07
CA PHE A 177 10.63 -1.44 11.25
C PHE A 177 10.17 -0.01 11.01
N ALA A 178 10.39 0.87 11.99
CA ALA A 178 10.02 2.28 11.92
C ALA A 178 11.18 3.16 12.38
N LEU A 179 11.18 4.43 11.98
CA LEU A 179 12.12 5.41 12.54
C LEU A 179 11.86 5.62 14.04
N ALA A 180 12.90 6.00 14.78
CA ALA A 180 12.79 6.22 16.22
C ALA A 180 11.73 7.28 16.54
N GLY A 181 10.78 6.95 17.41
CA GLY A 181 9.66 7.83 17.77
C GLY A 181 8.47 7.78 16.82
N GLU A 182 8.56 7.07 15.69
CA GLU A 182 7.45 6.94 14.72
C GLU A 182 6.67 5.64 14.94
N VAL A 183 5.36 5.69 14.67
CA VAL A 183 4.47 4.52 14.65
C VAL A 183 4.38 3.94 13.23
N ALA A 184 4.47 4.80 12.20
CA ALA A 184 4.39 4.40 10.81
C ALA A 184 5.49 3.40 10.42
N VAL A 185 5.08 2.27 9.84
CA VAL A 185 5.98 1.21 9.40
C VAL A 185 6.68 1.64 8.12
N THR A 186 8.01 1.67 8.16
CA THR A 186 8.87 2.01 7.02
C THR A 186 9.22 0.76 6.20
N LEU A 187 9.52 -0.35 6.88
CA LEU A 187 9.85 -1.63 6.28
C LEU A 187 9.21 -2.74 7.11
N ARG A 188 8.80 -3.83 6.46
CA ARG A 188 8.20 -5.00 7.10
C ARG A 188 8.91 -6.25 6.62
N TYR A 189 9.25 -7.12 7.58
CA TYR A 189 9.73 -8.47 7.34
C TYR A 189 8.65 -9.45 7.77
N ALA A 190 8.01 -10.13 6.82
CA ALA A 190 6.80 -10.92 7.05
C ALA A 190 6.70 -12.08 6.05
N GLY A 191 5.52 -12.68 5.93
CA GLY A 191 5.25 -13.70 4.90
C GLY A 191 6.04 -14.99 5.08
N LEU A 192 6.55 -15.25 6.28
CA LEU A 192 7.38 -16.42 6.57
C LEU A 192 6.61 -17.71 6.28
N VAL A 193 7.12 -18.47 5.31
CA VAL A 193 6.69 -19.85 5.05
C VAL A 193 7.91 -20.77 5.12
N ALA A 194 7.72 -21.99 5.62
CA ALA A 194 8.73 -23.04 5.56
C ALA A 194 8.12 -24.34 5.06
N TYR A 195 8.84 -25.06 4.19
CA TYR A 195 8.41 -26.36 3.67
C TYR A 195 9.59 -27.31 3.49
N ASP A 196 9.32 -28.60 3.61
CA ASP A 196 10.31 -29.67 3.43
C ASP A 196 10.37 -30.16 1.96
N ALA A 197 11.24 -31.11 1.66
CA ALA A 197 11.47 -31.65 0.32
C ALA A 197 10.24 -32.38 -0.29
N THR A 198 9.21 -32.63 0.51
CA THR A 198 7.92 -33.19 0.08
C THR A 198 6.83 -32.12 -0.05
N GLU A 199 7.21 -30.84 0.02
CA GLU A 199 6.31 -29.67 0.02
C GLU A 199 5.40 -29.62 1.26
N ARG A 200 5.72 -30.37 2.32
CA ARG A 200 4.99 -30.31 3.58
C ARG A 200 5.33 -29.01 4.30
N LEU A 201 4.30 -28.20 4.59
CA LEU A 201 4.44 -27.00 5.40
C LEU A 201 4.93 -27.34 6.82
N LEU A 202 5.90 -26.56 7.28
CA LEU A 202 6.48 -26.66 8.61
C LEU A 202 6.05 -25.44 9.44
N PRO A 203 5.63 -25.62 10.71
CA PRO A 203 5.39 -24.49 11.59
C PRO A 203 6.64 -23.63 11.73
N ALA A 204 6.51 -22.33 11.51
CA ALA A 204 7.62 -21.38 11.59
C ALA A 204 7.19 -20.07 12.26
N SER A 205 8.11 -19.41 12.95
CA SER A 205 7.87 -18.15 13.65
C SER A 205 9.04 -17.18 13.54
N LEU A 206 8.73 -15.89 13.65
CA LEU A 206 9.71 -14.81 13.76
C LEU A 206 9.85 -14.42 15.23
N VAL A 207 11.09 -14.37 15.71
CA VAL A 207 11.41 -13.99 17.08
C VAL A 207 12.41 -12.85 17.05
N LEU A 208 12.10 -11.76 17.76
CA LEU A 208 13.00 -10.62 17.91
C LEU A 208 13.60 -10.61 19.32
N ALA A 209 14.93 -10.60 19.40
CA ALA A 209 15.67 -10.47 20.65
C ALA A 209 16.74 -9.38 20.50
N ALA A 210 16.46 -8.19 21.04
CA ALA A 210 17.29 -6.99 20.86
C ALA A 210 17.53 -6.67 19.37
N ASP A 211 18.76 -6.79 18.90
CA ASP A 211 19.21 -6.59 17.52
C ASP A 211 19.27 -7.89 16.71
N CYS A 212 18.79 -9.01 17.25
CA CYS A 212 18.77 -10.30 16.57
C CYS A 212 17.35 -10.64 16.11
N LEU A 213 17.17 -10.77 14.80
CA LEU A 213 16.03 -11.44 14.19
C LEU A 213 16.34 -12.93 14.10
N ARG A 214 15.44 -13.77 14.60
CA ARG A 214 15.55 -15.21 14.53
C ARG A 214 14.33 -15.81 13.88
N ILE A 215 14.55 -16.67 12.89
CA ILE A 215 13.54 -17.53 12.31
C ILE A 215 13.63 -18.88 13.04
N GLU A 216 12.53 -19.35 13.61
CA GLU A 216 12.43 -20.68 14.21
C GLU A 216 11.52 -21.55 13.35
N VAL A 217 11.95 -22.76 13.02
CA VAL A 217 11.18 -23.74 12.24
C VAL A 217 11.12 -25.05 13.01
N ASP A 218 9.91 -25.58 13.18
CA ASP A 218 9.69 -26.92 13.68
C ASP A 218 9.82 -27.94 12.54
N ASP A 219 11.03 -28.46 12.38
CA ASP A 219 11.39 -29.41 11.33
C ASP A 219 11.31 -30.88 11.80
N ARG A 220 10.56 -31.17 12.87
CA ARG A 220 10.36 -32.56 13.32
C ARG A 220 9.79 -33.41 12.19
N ASP A 221 10.44 -34.55 11.97
CA ASP A 221 10.16 -35.52 10.92
C ASP A 221 10.28 -34.98 9.47
N ALA A 222 10.82 -33.76 9.28
CA ALA A 222 10.97 -33.15 7.97
C ALA A 222 11.95 -33.90 7.07
N ARG A 223 11.69 -33.84 5.76
CA ARG A 223 12.62 -34.33 4.73
C ARG A 223 13.43 -33.18 4.18
N TYR A 224 14.74 -33.25 4.32
CA TYR A 224 15.62 -32.22 3.76
C TYR A 224 15.79 -32.39 2.24
N PRO A 225 15.99 -31.29 1.47
CA PRO A 225 16.18 -29.91 1.93
C PRO A 225 14.92 -29.25 2.49
N ILE A 226 15.12 -28.29 3.40
CA ILE A 226 14.08 -27.38 3.87
C ILE A 226 14.27 -26.02 3.19
N ILE A 227 13.17 -25.44 2.73
CA ILE A 227 13.13 -24.07 2.22
C ILE A 227 12.40 -23.19 3.22
N ILE A 228 13.01 -22.05 3.56
CA ILE A 228 12.46 -21.00 4.42
C ILE A 228 12.36 -19.75 3.54
N ASP A 229 11.20 -19.11 3.50
CA ASP A 229 10.88 -18.08 2.51
C ASP A 229 10.09 -16.89 3.12
N PRO A 230 10.78 -15.94 3.77
CA PRO A 230 10.21 -14.67 4.19
C PRO A 230 10.29 -13.55 3.13
N LEU A 231 9.33 -12.63 3.17
CA LEU A 231 9.25 -11.45 2.31
C LEU A 231 9.60 -10.16 3.06
N VAL A 232 10.50 -9.35 2.50
CA VAL A 232 10.79 -7.99 2.94
C VAL A 232 10.09 -6.99 2.02
N SER A 233 9.14 -6.22 2.53
CA SER A 233 8.38 -5.25 1.76
C SER A 233 8.22 -3.92 2.49
N SER A 234 7.82 -2.89 1.76
CA SER A 234 7.40 -1.60 2.34
C SER A 234 5.94 -1.36 1.98
N PRO A 235 5.12 -0.75 2.85
CA PRO A 235 3.82 -0.26 2.41
C PRO A 235 4.03 0.72 1.24
N ALA A 236 3.32 0.52 0.13
CA ALA A 236 3.40 1.44 -1.03
C ALA A 236 2.89 2.85 -0.68
N TRP A 237 2.02 2.94 0.35
CA TRP A 237 1.49 4.18 0.87
C TRP A 237 1.12 4.02 2.35
N THR A 238 1.26 5.11 3.12
CA THR A 238 0.85 5.19 4.52
C THR A 238 0.28 6.58 4.80
N ALA A 239 -0.75 6.67 5.65
CA ALA A 239 -1.21 7.93 6.21
C ALA A 239 -1.60 7.79 7.67
N GLU A 240 -1.57 8.92 8.38
CA GLU A 240 -2.01 9.05 9.75
C GLU A 240 -2.72 10.39 9.95
N PRO A 241 -3.70 10.48 10.88
CA PRO A 241 -4.47 11.71 11.10
C PRO A 241 -3.74 12.71 12.00
N ASN A 242 -2.65 12.28 12.67
CA ASN A 242 -1.99 13.01 13.76
C ASN A 242 -2.92 13.42 14.92
N VAL A 243 -3.96 12.62 15.17
CA VAL A 243 -4.92 12.82 16.28
C VAL A 243 -5.02 11.53 17.08
N ALA A 244 -4.70 11.60 18.37
CA ALA A 244 -4.77 10.47 19.28
C ALA A 244 -6.23 9.96 19.41
N GLN A 245 -6.40 8.64 19.55
CA GLN A 245 -7.70 7.98 19.77
C GLN A 245 -8.76 8.20 18.67
N ALA A 246 -8.41 8.83 17.54
CA ALA A 246 -9.34 9.12 16.45
C ALA A 246 -9.84 7.88 15.70
N GLN A 247 -9.14 6.74 15.82
CA GLN A 247 -9.42 5.51 15.07
C GLN A 247 -9.40 5.71 13.55
N PHE A 248 -8.34 6.35 13.04
CA PHE A 248 -8.14 6.45 11.60
C PHE A 248 -7.93 5.07 10.98
N GLY A 249 -8.66 4.78 9.90
CA GLY A 249 -8.68 3.44 9.30
C GLY A 249 -9.67 2.49 9.98
N PHE A 250 -10.61 3.01 10.79
CA PHE A 250 -11.67 2.19 11.38
C PHE A 250 -12.52 1.51 10.31
N SER A 251 -12.84 2.25 9.25
CA SER A 251 -13.50 1.74 8.05
C SER A 251 -12.71 2.17 6.81
N LEU A 252 -12.66 1.28 5.83
CA LEU A 252 -11.91 1.42 4.59
C LEU A 252 -12.79 0.98 3.42
N GLY A 253 -12.70 1.70 2.31
CA GLY A 253 -13.30 1.31 1.04
C GLY A 253 -12.49 1.83 -0.12
N THR A 254 -12.66 1.20 -1.29
CA THR A 254 -12.40 1.91 -2.54
C THR A 254 -13.40 3.07 -2.60
N ALA A 255 -13.01 4.23 -3.10
CA ALA A 255 -13.95 5.30 -3.41
C ALA A 255 -14.38 5.27 -4.90
N GLY A 256 -13.95 4.25 -5.65
CA GLY A 256 -14.11 4.22 -7.10
C GLY A 256 -13.18 5.23 -7.77
N ASP A 257 -13.44 5.59 -9.01
CA ASP A 257 -12.76 6.71 -9.68
C ASP A 257 -13.65 7.96 -9.55
N LEU A 258 -13.40 8.77 -8.52
CA LEU A 258 -14.23 9.93 -8.19
C LEU A 258 -13.99 11.11 -9.14
N ASN A 259 -12.78 11.19 -9.69
CA ASN A 259 -12.30 12.34 -10.44
C ASN A 259 -12.15 12.05 -11.95
N GLY A 260 -12.43 10.82 -12.38
CA GLY A 260 -12.41 10.36 -13.76
C GLY A 260 -11.01 10.32 -14.37
N ASP A 261 -9.97 10.13 -13.56
CA ASP A 261 -8.59 10.08 -14.04
C ASP A 261 -8.13 8.67 -14.45
N GLY A 262 -9.01 7.68 -14.30
CA GLY A 262 -8.80 6.27 -14.64
C GLY A 262 -8.13 5.46 -13.54
N TYR A 263 -7.90 6.04 -12.36
CA TYR A 263 -7.36 5.35 -11.19
C TYR A 263 -8.39 5.30 -10.07
N SER A 264 -8.49 4.16 -9.39
CA SER A 264 -9.34 4.06 -8.21
C SER A 264 -8.74 4.85 -7.04
N ASP A 265 -9.61 5.55 -6.34
CA ASP A 265 -9.39 6.33 -5.15
C ASP A 265 -9.71 5.51 -3.89
N ALA A 266 -9.33 6.04 -2.72
CA ALA A 266 -9.58 5.41 -1.43
C ALA A 266 -10.34 6.35 -0.48
N ILE A 267 -11.26 5.78 0.29
CA ILE A 267 -11.96 6.46 1.39
C ILE A 267 -11.64 5.80 2.73
N VAL A 268 -11.43 6.63 3.75
CA VAL A 268 -11.05 6.22 5.10
C VAL A 268 -11.95 6.89 6.13
N GLY A 269 -12.61 6.08 6.96
CA GLY A 269 -13.41 6.54 8.08
C GLY A 269 -12.64 6.70 9.39
N ILE A 270 -13.04 7.70 10.17
CA ILE A 270 -12.38 8.16 11.40
C ILE A 270 -13.47 8.54 12.43
N PRO A 271 -14.24 7.57 12.94
CA PRO A 271 -15.49 7.83 13.69
C PRO A 271 -15.29 8.56 15.01
N ASN A 272 -14.10 8.51 15.61
CA ASN A 272 -13.77 9.20 16.87
C ASN A 272 -12.90 10.44 16.65
N TYR A 273 -12.86 10.98 15.43
CA TYR A 273 -12.14 12.22 15.18
C TYR A 273 -12.73 13.38 16.00
N ASP A 274 -11.90 13.95 16.88
CA ASP A 274 -12.15 15.18 17.63
C ASP A 274 -11.17 16.26 17.16
N ASN A 275 -11.66 17.48 16.94
CA ASN A 275 -10.83 18.63 16.54
C ASN A 275 -10.41 19.53 17.72
N GLY A 276 -10.62 19.07 18.96
CA GLY A 276 -10.32 19.81 20.18
C GLY A 276 -11.43 20.75 20.63
N ALA A 277 -12.62 20.70 20.02
CA ALA A 277 -13.79 21.46 20.46
C ALA A 277 -14.62 20.72 21.53
N GLY A 278 -14.20 19.51 21.94
CA GLY A 278 -14.84 18.76 23.03
C GLY A 278 -16.03 17.92 22.61
N GLU A 279 -16.23 17.72 21.31
CA GLU A 279 -17.29 16.90 20.75
C GLU A 279 -16.68 15.98 19.68
N SER A 280 -16.89 14.67 19.83
CA SER A 280 -16.41 13.64 18.88
C SER A 280 -17.45 13.42 17.80
N TRP A 281 -17.26 14.06 16.65
CA TRP A 281 -18.23 13.98 15.56
C TRP A 281 -17.84 13.01 14.45
N GLY A 282 -16.58 12.57 14.43
CA GLY A 282 -16.09 11.71 13.35
C GLY A 282 -15.74 12.49 12.08
N ARG A 283 -15.06 11.80 11.17
CA ARG A 283 -14.53 12.36 9.92
C ARG A 283 -14.36 11.25 8.88
N VAL A 284 -14.45 11.61 7.61
CA VAL A 284 -13.93 10.79 6.52
C VAL A 284 -12.84 11.56 5.76
N ASN A 285 -11.88 10.82 5.21
CA ASN A 285 -10.85 11.33 4.31
C ASN A 285 -10.88 10.55 3.01
N VAL A 286 -10.72 11.26 1.89
CA VAL A 286 -10.54 10.66 0.57
C VAL A 286 -9.13 10.94 0.08
N TYR A 287 -8.50 9.93 -0.49
CA TYR A 287 -7.16 9.97 -1.06
C TYR A 287 -7.27 9.57 -2.53
N LEU A 288 -6.85 10.47 -3.41
CA LEU A 288 -6.92 10.22 -4.85
C LEU A 288 -5.80 9.26 -5.28
N GLY A 289 -6.17 8.31 -6.13
CA GLY A 289 -5.28 7.44 -6.87
C GLY A 289 -4.55 8.21 -7.97
N SER A 290 -3.48 7.61 -8.47
CA SER A 290 -2.74 8.11 -9.63
C SER A 290 -1.81 7.02 -10.15
N ALA A 291 -1.12 7.29 -11.26
CA ALA A 291 0.00 6.47 -11.73
C ALA A 291 1.12 6.30 -10.69
N SER A 292 1.22 7.20 -9.71
CA SER A 292 2.18 7.13 -8.60
C SER A 292 1.60 6.51 -7.31
N GLY A 293 0.37 6.00 -7.35
CA GLY A 293 -0.37 5.52 -6.17
C GLY A 293 -1.15 6.64 -5.49
N LEU A 294 -1.56 6.40 -4.24
CA LEU A 294 -2.35 7.34 -3.44
C LEU A 294 -1.53 8.60 -3.07
N GLY A 295 -2.18 9.76 -3.10
CA GLY A 295 -1.58 11.02 -2.66
C GLY A 295 -1.21 11.04 -1.17
N GLY A 296 -0.12 11.71 -0.79
CA GLY A 296 0.36 11.75 0.60
C GLY A 296 -0.53 12.50 1.60
N GLY A 297 -1.52 13.26 1.12
CA GLY A 297 -2.51 13.97 1.93
C GLY A 297 -3.92 13.68 1.45
N ALA A 298 -4.90 13.83 2.34
CA ALA A 298 -6.30 13.70 1.98
C ALA A 298 -6.66 14.80 0.97
N ALA A 299 -7.12 14.39 -0.22
CA ALA A 299 -7.58 15.31 -1.26
C ALA A 299 -8.92 15.95 -0.89
N TRP A 300 -9.74 15.21 -0.13
CA TRP A 300 -11.00 15.69 0.40
C TRP A 300 -11.26 15.13 1.79
N SER A 301 -12.10 15.81 2.56
CA SER A 301 -12.53 15.35 3.87
C SER A 301 -13.91 15.90 4.18
N ALA A 302 -14.73 15.11 4.88
CA ALA A 302 -16.01 15.56 5.42
C ALA A 302 -16.18 15.28 6.91
N ARG A 303 -17.08 16.05 7.51
CA ARG A 303 -17.50 15.96 8.91
C ARG A 303 -19.01 16.18 9.00
N PRO A 304 -19.71 15.71 10.03
CA PRO A 304 -21.17 15.80 10.08
C PRO A 304 -21.74 17.19 10.44
N GLY A 305 -20.89 18.22 10.61
CA GLY A 305 -21.33 19.56 11.04
C GLY A 305 -21.63 19.62 12.55
N VAL A 306 -22.44 20.60 12.97
CA VAL A 306 -22.84 20.80 14.38
C VAL A 306 -24.21 20.16 14.62
N LEU A 307 -24.23 18.86 14.88
CA LEU A 307 -25.41 18.16 15.41
C LEU A 307 -25.08 17.54 16.77
N SER A 308 -26.11 17.31 17.58
CA SER A 308 -25.97 16.72 18.92
C SER A 308 -25.60 15.23 18.84
N GLY A 309 -24.70 14.79 19.73
CA GLY A 309 -24.31 13.38 19.88
C GLY A 309 -22.95 13.00 19.29
N MET A 310 -22.42 11.86 19.70
CA MET A 310 -21.20 11.27 19.14
C MET A 310 -21.53 10.59 17.82
N GLY A 311 -21.86 11.33 16.76
CA GLY A 311 -22.49 10.80 15.53
C GLY A 311 -21.78 9.65 14.80
N LYS A 312 -20.56 9.27 15.20
CA LYS A 312 -19.71 8.24 14.58
C LYS A 312 -19.64 8.37 13.07
N PHE A 313 -19.57 9.59 12.57
CA PHE A 313 -19.51 9.84 11.14
C PHE A 313 -18.26 9.20 10.54
N GLY A 314 -18.44 8.37 9.51
CA GLY A 314 -17.36 7.55 8.96
C GLY A 314 -17.17 6.22 9.71
N GLN A 315 -18.12 5.77 10.53
CA GLN A 315 -18.08 4.42 11.09
C GLN A 315 -18.14 3.36 9.99
N SER A 316 -18.91 3.63 8.94
CA SER A 316 -18.96 2.81 7.73
C SER A 316 -18.78 3.72 6.51
N VAL A 317 -18.04 3.22 5.51
CA VAL A 317 -17.80 3.92 4.25
C VAL A 317 -17.82 2.89 3.11
N SER A 318 -18.25 3.30 1.93
CA SER A 318 -18.21 2.47 0.72
C SER A 318 -18.16 3.35 -0.54
N CYS A 319 -17.66 2.79 -1.65
CA CYS A 319 -18.00 3.29 -2.97
C CYS A 319 -19.48 2.98 -3.20
N ALA A 320 -20.25 3.96 -3.64
CA ALA A 320 -21.65 3.78 -3.96
C ALA A 320 -21.84 3.22 -5.38
N GLY A 321 -20.84 3.36 -6.24
CA GLY A 321 -20.98 3.14 -7.69
C GLY A 321 -21.20 4.48 -8.39
N ASP A 322 -21.66 4.45 -9.64
CA ASP A 322 -22.10 5.65 -10.37
C ASP A 322 -23.63 5.78 -10.22
N ILE A 323 -24.06 6.45 -9.15
CA ILE A 323 -25.47 6.53 -8.73
C ILE A 323 -26.29 7.40 -9.68
N ASN A 324 -25.64 8.38 -10.33
CA ASN A 324 -26.29 9.34 -11.21
C ASN A 324 -25.98 9.12 -12.71
N ALA A 325 -25.23 8.06 -13.04
CA ALA A 325 -24.78 7.69 -14.38
C ALA A 325 -24.02 8.82 -15.10
N ASP A 326 -23.21 9.59 -14.38
CA ASP A 326 -22.42 10.70 -14.93
C ASP A 326 -20.98 10.31 -15.34
N GLY A 327 -20.62 9.04 -15.11
CA GLY A 327 -19.31 8.47 -15.44
C GLY A 327 -18.27 8.62 -14.33
N TYR A 328 -18.64 9.17 -13.18
CA TYR A 328 -17.81 9.27 -11.99
C TYR A 328 -18.39 8.37 -10.90
N HIS A 329 -17.52 7.77 -10.08
CA HIS A 329 -18.01 7.02 -8.93
C HIS A 329 -18.33 7.97 -7.77
N ASP A 330 -19.24 7.51 -6.91
CA ASP A 330 -19.76 8.22 -5.76
C ASP A 330 -19.39 7.51 -4.46
N ILE A 331 -19.59 8.19 -3.32
CA ILE A 331 -19.27 7.64 -2.00
C ILE A 331 -20.47 7.68 -1.05
N LEU A 332 -20.58 6.63 -0.24
CA LEU A 332 -21.59 6.48 0.80
C LEU A 332 -20.92 6.40 2.17
N VAL A 333 -21.44 7.16 3.13
CA VAL A 333 -20.89 7.28 4.48
C VAL A 333 -21.98 7.10 5.52
N GLY A 334 -21.78 6.19 6.47
CA GLY A 334 -22.67 5.99 7.61
C GLY A 334 -22.25 6.76 8.87
N ALA A 335 -23.26 7.17 9.63
CA ALA A 335 -23.16 7.87 10.91
C ALA A 335 -24.25 7.32 11.86
N PRO A 336 -24.10 6.09 12.38
CA PRO A 336 -25.17 5.37 13.06
C PRO A 336 -25.60 5.95 14.40
N GLU A 337 -24.74 6.73 15.06
CA GLU A 337 -25.07 7.39 16.32
C GLU A 337 -25.48 8.86 16.10
N MET A 338 -25.76 9.25 14.86
CA MET A 338 -26.19 10.61 14.53
C MET A 338 -27.71 10.74 14.64
N GLY A 339 -28.19 11.79 15.29
CA GLY A 339 -29.63 12.04 15.39
C GLY A 339 -29.99 13.42 15.90
N ASP A 340 -31.21 13.84 15.60
CA ASP A 340 -31.78 15.10 16.10
C ASP A 340 -32.55 14.86 17.40
N TRP A 341 -32.51 15.80 18.34
CA TRP A 341 -33.29 15.72 19.57
C TRP A 341 -34.80 15.53 19.26
N PRO A 342 -35.50 14.58 19.90
CA PRO A 342 -35.07 13.75 21.04
C PRO A 342 -34.43 12.39 20.68
N ASN A 343 -34.22 12.12 19.39
CA ASN A 343 -33.79 10.84 18.86
C ASN A 343 -32.28 10.80 18.61
N GLU A 344 -31.48 10.88 19.69
CA GLU A 344 -30.01 11.02 19.63
C GLU A 344 -29.24 9.84 18.96
N THR A 345 -29.93 8.79 18.48
CA THR A 345 -29.33 7.57 17.90
C THR A 345 -30.19 6.96 16.77
N GLU A 346 -30.93 7.78 16.03
CA GLU A 346 -31.68 7.29 14.85
C GLU A 346 -30.73 6.77 13.75
N GLY A 347 -29.55 7.38 13.62
CA GLY A 347 -28.54 7.05 12.63
C GLY A 347 -28.86 7.66 11.28
N ARG A 348 -27.80 7.93 10.52
CA ARG A 348 -27.88 8.54 9.19
C ARG A 348 -26.89 7.92 8.20
N ALA A 349 -27.23 8.03 6.93
CA ALA A 349 -26.32 7.80 5.81
C ALA A 349 -26.27 9.02 4.89
N TYR A 350 -25.12 9.26 4.28
CA TYR A 350 -24.85 10.40 3.43
C TYR A 350 -24.16 9.97 2.14
N LEU A 351 -24.61 10.50 1.01
CA LEU A 351 -24.04 10.28 -0.31
C LEU A 351 -23.42 11.58 -0.82
N TRP A 352 -22.21 11.49 -1.38
CA TRP A 352 -21.62 12.56 -2.18
C TRP A 352 -21.33 12.03 -3.57
N LEU A 353 -21.70 12.83 -4.57
CA LEU A 353 -21.42 12.54 -5.96
C LEU A 353 -19.97 12.88 -6.31
N GLY A 354 -19.34 12.01 -7.10
CA GLY A 354 -18.10 12.29 -7.79
C GLY A 354 -18.27 13.35 -8.87
N GLY A 355 -17.20 13.64 -9.60
CA GLY A 355 -17.30 14.57 -10.72
C GLY A 355 -15.99 15.13 -11.23
N ALA A 356 -16.11 15.85 -12.34
CA ALA A 356 -14.98 16.48 -13.00
C ALA A 356 -14.22 17.46 -12.08
N PRO A 357 -12.89 17.33 -11.94
CA PRO A 357 -12.07 18.28 -11.21
C PRO A 357 -12.21 19.72 -11.71
N GLY A 358 -12.27 20.68 -10.79
CA GLY A 358 -12.20 22.12 -11.12
C GLY A 358 -13.52 22.78 -11.55
N GLY A 359 -14.62 22.03 -11.68
CA GLY A 359 -15.96 22.55 -11.98
C GLY A 359 -16.69 23.24 -10.82
N GLY A 360 -15.97 23.72 -9.80
CA GLY A 360 -16.54 24.11 -8.49
C GLY A 360 -16.53 22.98 -7.46
N ASN A 361 -16.30 21.74 -7.92
CA ASN A 361 -16.34 20.52 -7.13
C ASN A 361 -14.98 20.06 -6.56
N GLY A 362 -14.00 20.97 -6.48
CA GLY A 362 -12.67 20.67 -5.97
C GLY A 362 -11.86 19.73 -6.88
N ALA A 363 -10.75 19.20 -6.36
CA ALA A 363 -9.87 18.26 -7.09
C ALA A 363 -10.40 16.81 -7.09
N SER A 364 -11.38 16.52 -6.22
CA SER A 364 -11.92 15.18 -5.97
C SER A 364 -13.31 14.94 -6.56
N GLY A 365 -13.93 15.91 -7.22
CA GLY A 365 -15.31 15.80 -7.71
C GLY A 365 -16.39 15.94 -6.62
N LEU A 366 -16.03 15.71 -5.35
CA LEU A 366 -16.92 15.72 -4.18
C LEU A 366 -17.31 17.12 -3.62
N GLY A 367 -17.11 18.20 -4.35
CA GLY A 367 -17.42 19.55 -3.83
C GLY A 367 -16.31 20.20 -2.99
N ALA A 368 -16.64 21.33 -2.35
CA ALA A 368 -15.81 21.91 -1.29
C ALA A 368 -15.72 20.94 -0.09
N ALA A 369 -14.65 21.05 0.73
CA ALA A 369 -14.45 20.19 1.91
C ALA A 369 -15.74 20.10 2.75
N GLY A 370 -16.27 18.87 2.85
CA GLY A 370 -17.68 18.64 3.08
C GLY A 370 -18.12 18.80 4.53
N THR A 371 -19.36 19.22 4.68
CA THR A 371 -20.13 19.04 5.92
C THR A 371 -21.32 18.14 5.59
N ALA A 372 -21.96 17.44 6.52
CA ALA A 372 -23.20 16.70 6.21
C ALA A 372 -24.24 17.53 5.44
N ALA A 373 -24.23 18.86 5.60
CA ALA A 373 -25.12 19.78 4.90
C ALA A 373 -24.86 19.94 3.38
N ASN A 374 -23.72 19.47 2.87
CA ASN A 374 -23.42 19.48 1.43
C ASN A 374 -23.35 18.07 0.82
N ALA A 375 -23.87 17.05 1.52
CA ALA A 375 -24.16 15.77 0.89
C ALA A 375 -25.24 15.99 -0.18
N ASP A 376 -25.08 15.33 -1.32
CA ASP A 376 -26.05 15.38 -2.42
C ASP A 376 -27.34 14.65 -2.03
N TRP A 377 -27.21 13.63 -1.18
CA TRP A 377 -28.34 12.92 -0.58
C TRP A 377 -28.04 12.46 0.85
N SER A 378 -29.08 12.35 1.66
CA SER A 378 -28.99 11.73 2.99
C SER A 378 -30.29 11.07 3.41
N SER A 379 -30.19 10.06 4.26
CA SER A 379 -31.34 9.41 4.89
C SER A 379 -31.15 9.25 6.39
N ALA A 380 -32.27 9.33 7.11
CA ALA A 380 -32.39 9.10 8.54
C ALA A 380 -33.55 8.14 8.79
N SER A 381 -33.48 7.31 9.84
CA SER A 381 -34.56 6.36 10.14
C SER A 381 -35.79 7.03 10.75
N HIS A 382 -35.64 8.22 11.34
CA HIS A 382 -36.67 8.94 12.10
C HIS A 382 -37.24 8.14 13.29
N ALA A 383 -36.50 7.14 13.77
CA ALA A 383 -36.87 6.26 14.89
C ALA A 383 -35.71 6.17 15.89
N THR A 384 -36.01 6.08 17.19
CA THR A 384 -34.99 6.03 18.24
C THR A 384 -34.18 4.74 18.20
N GLN A 385 -32.87 4.83 18.40
CA GLN A 385 -31.94 3.70 18.60
C GLN A 385 -31.85 2.70 17.44
N THR A 386 -32.20 3.11 16.22
CA THR A 386 -32.19 2.19 15.07
C THR A 386 -30.81 2.01 14.44
N LEU A 387 -29.89 2.95 14.66
CA LEU A 387 -28.51 2.90 14.16
C LEU A 387 -28.41 2.80 12.62
N LEU A 388 -29.24 3.52 11.87
CA LEU A 388 -29.16 3.54 10.41
C LEU A 388 -27.77 4.02 9.96
N GLY A 389 -27.17 3.32 8.99
CA GLY A 389 -25.80 3.61 8.55
C GLY A 389 -24.73 2.87 9.36
N TYR A 390 -25.12 1.89 10.17
CA TYR A 390 -24.15 1.01 10.85
C TYR A 390 -23.28 0.26 9.86
N SER A 391 -23.88 -0.17 8.74
CA SER A 391 -23.20 -0.70 7.56
C SER A 391 -23.77 -0.04 6.30
N VAL A 392 -22.90 0.16 5.31
CA VAL A 392 -23.25 0.70 4.00
C VAL A 392 -22.53 -0.08 2.91
N ALA A 393 -23.15 -0.25 1.75
CA ALA A 393 -22.57 -0.92 0.59
C ALA A 393 -23.20 -0.44 -0.71
N SER A 394 -22.45 -0.46 -1.81
CA SER A 394 -23.05 -0.50 -3.15
C SER A 394 -23.76 -1.84 -3.35
N ALA A 395 -24.91 -1.79 -4.01
CA ALA A 395 -25.64 -2.95 -4.50
C ALA A 395 -25.36 -3.19 -6.00
N GLY A 396 -24.73 -2.24 -6.68
CA GLY A 396 -24.73 -2.11 -8.14
C GLY A 396 -26.12 -1.82 -8.68
N ASP A 397 -26.29 -1.79 -10.00
CA ASP A 397 -27.60 -1.72 -10.65
C ASP A 397 -28.38 -3.05 -10.45
N VAL A 398 -29.19 -3.13 -9.39
CA VAL A 398 -29.93 -4.36 -9.07
C VAL A 398 -31.26 -4.47 -9.82
N ASN A 399 -31.72 -3.38 -10.43
CA ASN A 399 -33.02 -3.32 -11.10
C ASN A 399 -32.91 -3.23 -12.64
N GLY A 400 -31.70 -3.03 -13.18
CA GLY A 400 -31.39 -2.94 -14.60
C GLY A 400 -31.74 -1.59 -15.25
N ASP A 401 -31.82 -0.49 -14.48
CA ASP A 401 -32.18 0.84 -14.99
C ASP A 401 -30.98 1.68 -15.44
N GLY A 402 -29.77 1.17 -15.24
CA GLY A 402 -28.52 1.81 -15.64
C GLY A 402 -27.91 2.74 -14.60
N PHE A 403 -28.46 2.81 -13.38
CA PHE A 403 -27.91 3.52 -12.24
C PHE A 403 -27.48 2.53 -11.16
N ASP A 404 -26.35 2.76 -10.50
CA ASP A 404 -25.98 1.92 -9.37
C ASP A 404 -26.89 2.21 -8.15
N ASP A 405 -27.17 1.17 -7.35
CA ASP A 405 -28.02 1.25 -6.17
C ASP A 405 -27.22 1.06 -4.87
N VAL A 406 -27.81 1.38 -3.71
CA VAL A 406 -27.12 1.27 -2.40
C VAL A 406 -27.94 0.57 -1.32
N LEU A 407 -27.23 -0.12 -0.42
CA LEU A 407 -27.78 -0.77 0.77
C LEU A 407 -27.31 -0.06 2.04
N ILE A 408 -28.24 0.16 2.97
CA ILE A 408 -27.97 0.75 4.27
C ILE A 408 -28.58 -0.12 5.38
N GLY A 409 -27.76 -0.55 6.33
CA GLY A 409 -28.21 -1.35 7.48
C GLY A 409 -28.58 -0.50 8.70
N ALA A 410 -29.63 -0.91 9.41
CA ALA A 410 -30.08 -0.37 10.69
C ALA A 410 -30.33 -1.52 11.68
N PRO A 411 -29.27 -2.07 12.31
CA PRO A 411 -29.40 -3.26 13.15
C PRO A 411 -30.26 -3.04 14.41
N GLY A 412 -30.43 -1.79 14.88
CA GLY A 412 -31.27 -1.49 16.04
C GLY A 412 -32.76 -1.32 15.71
N TYR A 413 -33.16 -1.45 14.44
CA TYR A 413 -34.55 -1.30 14.02
C TYR A 413 -35.46 -2.38 14.64
N ASP A 414 -36.70 -2.00 14.98
CA ASP A 414 -37.73 -2.86 15.59
C ASP A 414 -37.21 -3.75 16.74
N SER A 415 -36.67 -3.12 17.79
CA SER A 415 -36.13 -3.81 18.98
C SER A 415 -35.01 -4.79 18.64
N ASP A 416 -34.00 -4.32 17.91
CA ASP A 416 -32.84 -5.11 17.44
C ASP A 416 -33.18 -6.29 16.51
N GLN A 417 -34.38 -6.30 15.90
CA GLN A 417 -34.68 -7.22 14.79
C GLN A 417 -33.81 -6.90 13.56
N GLY A 418 -33.52 -5.60 13.37
CA GLY A 418 -32.71 -5.08 12.29
C GLY A 418 -33.49 -4.91 10.99
N GLU A 419 -33.13 -3.89 10.22
CA GLU A 419 -33.66 -3.65 8.88
C GLU A 419 -32.53 -3.31 7.90
N ILE A 420 -32.75 -3.65 6.63
CA ILE A 420 -31.86 -3.28 5.51
C ILE A 420 -32.70 -2.49 4.51
N PHE A 421 -32.21 -1.32 4.15
CA PHE A 421 -32.85 -0.44 3.19
C PHE A 421 -32.07 -0.47 1.87
N LEU A 422 -32.76 -0.75 0.77
CA LEU A 422 -32.26 -0.57 -0.59
C LEU A 422 -32.77 0.77 -1.12
N TYR A 423 -31.86 1.60 -1.62
CA TYR A 423 -32.19 2.85 -2.31
C TYR A 423 -31.73 2.74 -3.75
N TYR A 424 -32.64 3.02 -4.68
CA TYR A 424 -32.31 3.01 -6.09
C TYR A 424 -31.59 4.29 -6.51
N GLY A 425 -30.64 4.16 -7.43
CA GLY A 425 -29.98 5.29 -8.07
C GLY A 425 -30.88 6.04 -9.04
N GLY A 426 -30.36 7.13 -9.57
CA GLY A 426 -31.09 7.95 -10.54
C GLY A 426 -30.39 9.26 -10.89
N ALA A 427 -30.82 9.86 -12.00
CA ALA A 427 -30.25 11.12 -12.51
C ALA A 427 -30.32 12.31 -11.53
N ALA A 428 -31.14 12.21 -10.48
CA ALA A 428 -31.10 13.08 -9.32
C ALA A 428 -31.14 12.17 -8.08
N PRO A 429 -30.12 12.22 -7.20
CA PRO A 429 -30.04 11.38 -6.02
C PRO A 429 -31.06 11.75 -4.94
#